data_AF-A0A1B8J8Q5-F1
#
_entry.id   AF-A0A1B8J8Q5-F1
#
_cell.length_a   1.000
_cell.length_b   1.000
_cell.length_c   1.000
_cell.angle_alpha   90.00
_cell.angle_beta   90.00
_cell.angle_gamma   90.00
#
_symmetry.space_group_name_H-M   'P 1'
#
loop_
_entity.id
_entity.type
_entity.pdbx_description
1 polymer ?
#
loop_
_entity_poly.entity_id
_entity_poly.type
_entity_poly.pdbx_seq_one_letter_code
_entity_poly.pdbx_strand_id
1 'polypeptide(L)'
;MQNMTKYININAESKGARMQHKLPRKIQDEMQNQARSQTPKQIQMQNKYPRIRALFARLFGRIQSLGKSMWRLVDRFQPLRLVTFGGVFTALAFIFSACATDIKNLEHFSQLYYMDSAQKAHHFAQKKAQDDDLLWLMQAGISGFSIDAKDTGKILEKSEDVFNEFEKAGILTSGLAQTGAVLVNDNAMSYKGNIYEGVFLNYYKALHFMSERNYMSARVELNRANDRQRRAKEYYTKQINEALESSNEQLQKSELASISSPAQRSKTFDEINPIIAQKYTNLAKFQAFDGFINPAVSYLSGLFFLLEGDSKGLDYLKEAYGMTNSKIIASDMLYFSGGGASGRSGAGGADADKYTWIILESGRQAHKSEESFSLPLFTSSGLYHFGIALPQFEAGVDYERGFALDFGAGGASGGAGANGGKSSAGAFEEIANTDDIIATEFEKQLSAIASRAIISASVKLASQIALTQGLKQVDEGASLIASLISGVYSMATTAADLRIASVLPRRIYIAKIRHNDLRDSIDSGINSGGALQILASNHAPFRINVENCQATDSSATHSARDAKTKSKANSKIAQTNICLNQNSILYLRYTPAQIHHKIIWRE
;
A
#
# COMPACT_ATOMS: atom_id res chain seq x y z
N MET A 1 29.34 -7.56 -19.50
CA MET A 1 30.77 -7.87 -19.65
C MET A 1 30.95 -9.32 -19.21
N GLN A 2 30.91 -10.25 -20.15
CA GLN A 2 32.10 -10.98 -20.66
C GLN A 2 32.78 -11.88 -19.63
N ASN A 3 32.54 -13.19 -19.81
CA ASN A 3 33.45 -14.35 -19.68
C ASN A 3 32.59 -15.55 -19.25
N MET A 4 32.51 -16.68 -19.94
CA MET A 4 33.23 -17.18 -21.10
C MET A 4 32.40 -18.37 -21.63
N THR A 5 32.02 -18.34 -22.91
CA THR A 5 31.56 -19.52 -23.64
C THR A 5 32.78 -20.14 -24.31
N LYS A 6 33.09 -21.40 -24.00
CA LYS A 6 33.82 -22.30 -24.91
C LYS A 6 33.59 -23.74 -24.45
N TYR A 7 32.65 -24.41 -25.10
CA TYR A 7 32.88 -25.60 -25.93
C TYR A 7 31.52 -26.20 -26.32
N ILE A 8 31.26 -26.18 -27.63
CA ILE A 8 30.12 -26.79 -28.32
C ILE A 8 30.64 -28.02 -29.09
N ASN A 9 29.71 -28.94 -29.40
CA ASN A 9 29.74 -30.13 -30.28
C ASN A 9 30.08 -31.45 -29.58
N ILE A 10 29.33 -32.55 -29.75
CA ILE A 10 28.78 -33.11 -31.00
C ILE A 10 27.39 -33.80 -30.79
N ASN A 11 26.62 -33.82 -31.87
CA ASN A 11 25.28 -34.40 -32.09
C ASN A 11 25.19 -35.95 -32.15
N ALA A 12 23.98 -36.44 -31.84
CA ALA A 12 23.21 -37.58 -32.36
C ALA A 12 23.87 -38.73 -33.17
N GLU A 13 23.67 -39.99 -32.72
CA GLU A 13 22.82 -41.03 -33.37
C GLU A 13 23.18 -42.49 -32.98
N SER A 14 22.12 -43.23 -32.58
CA SER A 14 21.91 -44.67 -32.78
C SER A 14 22.63 -45.74 -31.93
N LYS A 15 21.82 -46.78 -31.65
CA LYS A 15 22.15 -48.19 -31.29
C LYS A 15 22.48 -48.53 -29.84
N GLY A 16 21.46 -49.10 -29.18
CA GLY A 16 21.49 -50.49 -28.69
C GLY A 16 22.56 -50.92 -27.68
N ALA A 17 22.06 -51.44 -26.55
CA ALA A 17 22.66 -52.40 -25.61
C ALA A 17 23.11 -51.88 -24.23
N ARG A 18 22.65 -52.63 -23.23
CA ARG A 18 22.90 -52.56 -21.78
C ARG A 18 24.32 -52.15 -21.38
N MET A 19 24.45 -51.26 -20.39
CA MET A 19 25.54 -51.32 -19.41
C MET A 19 25.10 -50.73 -18.05
N GLN A 20 25.43 -51.45 -16.98
CA GLN A 20 25.35 -51.03 -15.58
C GLN A 20 26.34 -49.87 -15.34
N HIS A 21 25.98 -48.84 -14.57
CA HIS A 21 26.98 -47.95 -13.96
C HIS A 21 26.63 -47.45 -12.55
N LYS A 22 27.64 -47.59 -11.68
CA LYS A 22 27.76 -47.12 -10.30
C LYS A 22 27.75 -45.58 -10.19
N LEU A 23 27.32 -45.09 -9.02
CA LEU A 23 27.41 -43.69 -8.59
C LEU A 23 28.89 -43.19 -8.58
N PRO A 24 29.19 -41.94 -9.01
CA PRO A 24 30.57 -41.44 -9.05
C PRO A 24 31.15 -41.11 -7.66
N ARG A 25 32.42 -41.50 -7.44
CA ARG A 25 33.19 -41.35 -6.18
C ARG A 25 33.25 -39.92 -5.59
N LYS A 26 33.04 -38.88 -6.40
CA LYS A 26 33.12 -37.48 -5.96
C LYS A 26 32.05 -37.09 -4.91
N ILE A 27 30.88 -37.73 -4.95
CA ILE A 27 29.79 -37.50 -3.99
C ILE A 27 30.05 -38.22 -2.65
N GLN A 28 30.74 -39.37 -2.68
CA GLN A 28 31.15 -40.08 -1.46
C GLN A 28 32.23 -39.31 -0.70
N ASP A 29 33.15 -38.64 -1.41
CA ASP A 29 34.24 -37.87 -0.79
C ASP A 29 33.74 -36.53 -0.19
N GLU A 30 32.72 -35.89 -0.77
CA GLU A 30 32.08 -34.70 -0.18
C GLU A 30 31.27 -35.03 1.08
N MET A 31 30.59 -36.19 1.12
CA MET A 31 29.86 -36.64 2.31
C MET A 31 30.80 -37.02 3.47
N GLN A 32 32.02 -37.52 3.19
CA GLN A 32 33.03 -37.79 4.22
C GLN A 32 33.68 -36.50 4.77
N ASN A 33 33.79 -35.45 3.95
CA ASN A 33 34.38 -34.18 4.38
C ASN A 33 33.43 -33.31 5.23
N GLN A 34 32.11 -33.41 5.04
CA GLN A 34 31.13 -32.77 5.94
C GLN A 34 31.05 -33.43 7.33
N ALA A 35 31.48 -34.69 7.48
CA ALA A 35 31.53 -35.36 8.78
C ALA A 35 32.74 -34.94 9.64
N ARG A 36 33.70 -34.17 9.09
CA ARG A 36 34.94 -33.74 9.79
C ARG A 36 34.89 -32.31 10.34
N SER A 37 33.81 -31.55 10.18
CA SER A 37 33.69 -30.19 10.75
C SER A 37 32.97 -30.19 12.11
N GLN A 38 33.47 -30.95 13.08
CA GLN A 38 33.04 -30.77 14.48
C GLN A 38 33.94 -29.77 15.18
N THR A 39 33.34 -28.78 15.85
CA THR A 39 34.08 -27.77 16.62
C THR A 39 34.64 -28.38 17.92
N PRO A 40 35.79 -27.88 18.45
CA PRO A 40 36.45 -28.44 19.64
C PRO A 40 35.54 -28.57 20.88
N LYS A 41 34.52 -27.70 21.02
CA LYS A 41 33.53 -27.76 22.11
C LYS A 41 32.58 -28.97 22.02
N GLN A 42 32.28 -29.48 20.82
CA GLN A 42 31.43 -30.65 20.64
C GLN A 42 32.17 -31.96 20.98
N ILE A 43 33.47 -32.02 20.70
CA ILE A 43 34.34 -33.17 21.03
C ILE A 43 34.51 -33.30 22.56
N GLN A 44 34.59 -32.17 23.27
CA GLN A 44 34.70 -32.14 24.74
C GLN A 44 33.42 -32.63 25.44
N MET A 45 32.24 -32.35 24.90
CA MET A 45 30.96 -32.84 25.46
C MET A 45 30.76 -34.34 25.22
N GLN A 46 31.19 -34.88 24.06
CA GLN A 46 31.02 -36.30 23.73
C GLN A 46 31.90 -37.24 24.58
N ASN A 47 33.06 -36.77 25.06
CA ASN A 47 33.93 -37.56 25.93
C ASN A 47 33.48 -37.59 27.41
N LYS A 48 32.52 -36.74 27.81
CA LYS A 48 32.05 -36.65 29.20
C LYS A 48 30.91 -37.62 29.55
N TYR A 49 30.18 -38.16 28.57
CA TYR A 49 28.98 -38.99 28.80
C TYR A 49 28.88 -40.21 27.86
N PRO A 50 29.53 -41.35 28.16
CA PRO A 50 29.56 -42.53 27.30
C PRO A 50 28.18 -43.18 27.08
N ARG A 51 27.22 -42.99 28.01
CA ARG A 51 25.84 -43.49 27.89
C ARG A 51 25.04 -42.81 26.77
N ILE A 52 25.30 -41.54 26.47
CA ILE A 52 24.61 -40.78 25.41
C ILE A 52 25.09 -41.22 24.02
N ARG A 53 26.37 -41.58 23.90
CA ARG A 53 26.98 -42.08 22.66
C ARG A 53 26.41 -43.44 22.24
N ALA A 54 26.17 -44.33 23.21
CA ALA A 54 25.51 -45.62 22.97
C ALA A 54 24.02 -45.46 22.58
N LEU A 55 23.35 -44.44 23.12
CA LEU A 55 21.95 -44.13 22.82
C LEU A 55 21.80 -43.57 21.39
N PHE A 56 22.68 -42.64 20.98
CA PHE A 56 22.74 -42.12 19.62
C PHE A 56 23.08 -43.20 18.59
N ALA A 57 24.05 -44.09 18.88
CA ALA A 57 24.39 -45.19 17.99
C ALA A 57 23.22 -46.19 17.81
N ARG A 58 22.47 -46.48 18.89
CA ARG A 58 21.25 -47.30 18.83
C ARG A 58 20.11 -46.61 18.07
N LEU A 59 19.96 -45.29 18.22
CA LEU A 59 18.97 -44.50 17.48
C LEU A 59 19.30 -44.47 15.98
N PHE A 60 20.56 -44.23 15.62
CA PHE A 60 21.03 -44.19 14.23
C PHE A 60 20.93 -45.57 13.54
N GLY A 61 21.24 -46.64 14.28
CA GLY A 61 21.05 -48.02 13.81
C GLY A 61 19.59 -48.38 13.56
N ARG A 62 18.66 -47.91 14.42
CA ARG A 62 17.21 -48.07 14.21
C ARG A 62 16.68 -47.23 13.06
N ILE A 63 17.18 -46.01 12.85
CA ILE A 63 16.81 -45.15 11.72
C ILE A 63 17.28 -45.76 10.38
N GLN A 64 18.47 -46.34 10.34
CA GLN A 64 18.96 -47.06 9.15
C GLN A 64 18.21 -48.37 8.88
N SER A 65 17.76 -49.09 9.91
CA SER A 65 16.94 -50.30 9.71
C SER A 65 15.51 -49.95 9.29
N LEU A 66 14.92 -48.88 9.84
CA LEU A 66 13.62 -48.35 9.43
C LEU A 66 13.65 -47.85 7.98
N GLY A 67 14.73 -47.19 7.55
CA GLY A 67 14.92 -46.76 6.16
C GLY A 67 14.95 -47.92 5.15
N LYS A 68 15.55 -49.06 5.52
CA LYS A 68 15.58 -50.28 4.67
C LYS A 68 14.24 -51.02 4.62
N SER A 69 13.49 -51.01 5.73
CA SER A 69 12.13 -51.58 5.78
C SER A 69 11.12 -50.73 5.02
N MET A 70 11.27 -49.40 5.10
CA MET A 70 10.43 -48.42 4.39
C MET A 70 10.65 -48.48 2.87
N TRP A 71 11.89 -48.70 2.41
CA TRP A 71 12.18 -48.93 0.99
C TRP A 71 11.56 -50.22 0.43
N ARG A 72 11.55 -51.31 1.21
CA ARG A 72 10.91 -52.57 0.78
C ARG A 72 9.38 -52.51 0.78
N LEU A 73 8.79 -51.61 1.57
CA LEU A 73 7.34 -51.32 1.56
C LEU A 73 6.96 -50.44 0.36
N VAL A 74 7.84 -49.52 -0.04
CA VAL A 74 7.68 -48.68 -1.24
C VAL A 74 7.80 -49.51 -2.53
N ASP A 75 8.68 -50.52 -2.58
CA ASP A 75 8.83 -51.39 -3.76
C ASP A 75 7.70 -52.41 -3.96
N ARG A 76 6.83 -52.64 -2.95
CA ARG A 76 5.75 -53.65 -3.02
C ARG A 76 4.39 -53.10 -3.44
N PHE A 77 4.26 -51.78 -3.59
CA PHE A 77 3.07 -51.14 -4.13
C PHE A 77 3.34 -50.60 -5.54
N GLN A 78 2.60 -51.14 -6.50
CA GLN A 78 2.61 -50.85 -7.95
C GLN A 78 2.76 -49.37 -8.36
N PRO A 79 3.21 -49.09 -9.62
CA PRO A 79 3.72 -47.78 -10.07
C PRO A 79 2.66 -46.68 -10.28
N LEU A 80 1.47 -46.78 -9.67
CA LEU A 80 0.38 -45.81 -9.86
C LEU A 80 0.39 -44.61 -8.88
N ARG A 81 1.30 -44.55 -7.89
CA ARG A 81 1.28 -43.51 -6.83
C ARG A 81 2.39 -42.45 -6.90
N LEU A 82 3.37 -42.58 -7.80
CA LEU A 82 4.44 -41.57 -7.92
C LEU A 82 3.97 -40.29 -8.66
N VAL A 83 2.97 -40.42 -9.55
CA VAL A 83 2.39 -39.28 -10.27
C VAL A 83 1.49 -38.43 -9.35
N THR A 84 0.82 -39.04 -8.37
CA THR A 84 -0.07 -38.33 -7.44
C THR A 84 0.69 -37.63 -6.30
N PHE A 85 1.74 -38.25 -5.76
CA PHE A 85 2.59 -37.58 -4.75
C PHE A 85 3.45 -36.45 -5.33
N GLY A 86 3.95 -36.62 -6.56
CA GLY A 86 4.64 -35.55 -7.29
C GLY A 86 3.73 -34.36 -7.57
N GLY A 87 2.49 -34.62 -8.01
CA GLY A 87 1.47 -33.60 -8.29
C GLY A 87 1.04 -32.79 -7.07
N VAL A 88 0.94 -33.41 -5.88
CA VAL A 88 0.61 -32.71 -4.63
C VAL A 88 1.77 -31.82 -4.18
N PHE A 89 3.02 -32.28 -4.32
CA PHE A 89 4.21 -31.47 -3.98
C PHE A 89 4.42 -30.29 -4.94
N THR A 90 4.17 -30.47 -6.24
CA THR A 90 4.18 -29.35 -7.20
C THR A 90 3.01 -28.40 -6.97
N ALA A 91 1.80 -28.88 -6.69
CA ALA A 91 0.66 -28.03 -6.37
C ALA A 91 0.90 -27.18 -5.09
N LEU A 92 1.46 -27.78 -4.03
CA LEU A 92 1.88 -27.06 -2.83
C LEU A 92 2.98 -26.02 -3.14
N ALA A 93 3.98 -26.35 -3.96
CA ALA A 93 5.03 -25.41 -4.37
C ALA A 93 4.50 -24.23 -5.22
N PHE A 94 3.47 -24.44 -6.04
CA PHE A 94 2.80 -23.36 -6.78
C PHE A 94 2.03 -22.41 -5.84
N ILE A 95 1.40 -22.93 -4.77
CA ILE A 95 0.70 -22.11 -3.77
C ILE A 95 1.69 -21.22 -2.98
N PHE A 96 2.88 -21.73 -2.67
CA PHE A 96 3.93 -20.96 -1.95
C PHE A 96 4.54 -19.81 -2.76
N SER A 97 4.66 -19.95 -4.09
CA SER A 97 5.34 -18.94 -4.91
C SER A 97 4.45 -17.76 -5.33
N ALA A 98 3.14 -17.97 -5.44
CA ALA A 98 2.20 -16.92 -5.82
C ALA A 98 2.02 -15.87 -4.70
N CYS A 99 1.92 -16.28 -3.43
CA CYS A 99 1.45 -15.39 -2.35
C CYS A 99 2.51 -14.41 -1.81
N ALA A 100 3.81 -14.73 -1.88
CA ALA A 100 4.89 -13.83 -1.46
C ALA A 100 5.25 -12.75 -2.51
N THR A 101 4.58 -12.80 -3.66
CA THR A 101 4.93 -11.98 -4.83
C THR A 101 4.35 -10.57 -4.73
N ASP A 102 3.18 -10.38 -4.10
CA ASP A 102 2.50 -9.08 -4.11
C ASP A 102 3.13 -8.01 -3.23
N ILE A 103 3.62 -8.36 -2.04
CA ILE A 103 4.34 -7.41 -1.17
C ILE A 103 5.66 -7.00 -1.78
N LYS A 104 6.38 -7.93 -2.42
CA LYS A 104 7.58 -7.59 -3.18
C LYS A 104 7.27 -6.69 -4.36
N ASN A 105 6.15 -6.89 -5.04
CA ASN A 105 5.72 -6.02 -6.12
C ASN A 105 5.35 -4.62 -5.61
N LEU A 106 4.68 -4.50 -4.45
CA LEU A 106 4.32 -3.22 -3.85
C LEU A 106 5.55 -2.43 -3.42
N GLU A 107 6.52 -3.09 -2.80
CA GLU A 107 7.79 -2.45 -2.46
C GLU A 107 8.55 -2.05 -3.73
N HIS A 108 8.57 -2.92 -4.75
CA HIS A 108 9.19 -2.57 -6.03
C HIS A 108 8.51 -1.36 -6.70
N PHE A 109 7.18 -1.31 -6.71
CA PHE A 109 6.44 -0.14 -7.20
C PHE A 109 6.78 1.12 -6.39
N SER A 110 6.82 1.02 -5.05
CA SER A 110 7.18 2.13 -4.16
C SER A 110 8.58 2.67 -4.47
N GLN A 111 9.55 1.78 -4.60
CA GLN A 111 10.92 2.14 -4.99
C GLN A 111 10.94 2.85 -6.35
N LEU A 112 10.21 2.34 -7.35
CA LEU A 112 10.10 2.99 -8.66
C LEU A 112 9.46 4.38 -8.56
N TYR A 113 8.36 4.53 -7.81
CA TYR A 113 7.58 5.76 -7.76
C TYR A 113 8.29 6.87 -6.98
N TYR A 114 8.84 6.55 -5.80
CA TYR A 114 9.44 7.55 -4.92
C TYR A 114 10.93 7.80 -5.18
N MET A 115 11.69 6.77 -5.57
CA MET A 115 13.16 6.81 -5.62
C MET A 115 13.75 6.82 -7.03
N ASP A 116 12.98 6.54 -8.08
CA ASP A 116 13.48 6.46 -9.46
C ASP A 116 12.66 7.34 -10.42
N SER A 117 11.52 6.84 -10.91
CA SER A 117 10.69 7.55 -11.87
C SER A 117 9.25 7.06 -11.84
N ALA A 118 8.33 8.00 -11.64
CA ALA A 118 6.89 7.75 -11.73
C ALA A 118 6.46 7.13 -13.08
N GLN A 119 7.19 7.37 -14.18
CA GLN A 119 6.92 6.73 -15.48
C GLN A 119 7.14 5.22 -15.43
N LYS A 120 8.23 4.78 -14.79
CA LYS A 120 8.52 3.34 -14.64
C LYS A 120 7.50 2.70 -13.71
N ALA A 121 7.16 3.38 -12.61
CA ALA A 121 6.14 2.93 -11.67
C ALA A 121 4.77 2.75 -12.34
N HIS A 122 4.33 3.76 -13.12
CA HIS A 122 3.10 3.71 -13.90
C HIS A 122 3.08 2.52 -14.86
N HIS A 123 4.13 2.35 -15.68
CA HIS A 123 4.21 1.20 -16.60
C HIS A 123 4.24 -0.15 -15.88
N PHE A 124 4.91 -0.24 -14.73
CA PHE A 124 4.92 -1.44 -13.91
C PHE A 124 3.51 -1.77 -13.38
N ALA A 125 2.82 -0.78 -12.82
CA ALA A 125 1.46 -0.94 -12.30
C ALA A 125 0.46 -1.30 -13.42
N GLN A 126 0.55 -0.68 -14.60
CA GLN A 126 -0.29 -1.02 -15.75
C GLN A 126 -0.16 -2.49 -16.17
N LYS A 127 1.07 -3.03 -16.17
CA LYS A 127 1.29 -4.45 -16.50
C LYS A 127 0.70 -5.39 -15.46
N LYS A 128 0.60 -4.94 -14.21
CA LYS A 128 0.05 -5.68 -13.09
C LYS A 128 -1.46 -5.53 -12.94
N ALA A 129 -2.04 -4.45 -13.45
CA ALA A 129 -3.47 -4.19 -13.52
C ALA A 129 -4.22 -5.08 -14.53
N GLN A 130 -3.66 -6.23 -14.88
CA GLN A 130 -4.36 -7.28 -15.62
C GLN A 130 -5.50 -7.81 -14.75
N ASP A 131 -6.57 -8.29 -15.38
CA ASP A 131 -7.76 -8.84 -14.71
C ASP A 131 -8.45 -7.88 -13.72
N ASP A 132 -8.34 -6.59 -13.99
CA ASP A 132 -9.03 -5.52 -13.27
C ASP A 132 -8.68 -5.45 -11.77
N ASP A 133 -7.43 -5.81 -11.43
CA ASP A 133 -6.93 -5.68 -10.06
C ASP A 133 -6.93 -4.20 -9.62
N LEU A 134 -7.82 -3.90 -8.66
CA LEU A 134 -8.05 -2.56 -8.13
C LEU A 134 -6.78 -1.90 -7.60
N LEU A 135 -5.93 -2.64 -6.89
CA LEU A 135 -4.72 -2.08 -6.28
C LEU A 135 -3.79 -1.55 -7.37
N TRP A 136 -3.59 -2.34 -8.41
CA TRP A 136 -2.72 -1.98 -9.52
C TRP A 136 -3.34 -0.92 -10.44
N LEU A 137 -4.66 -0.94 -10.63
CA LEU A 137 -5.38 0.13 -11.34
C LEU A 137 -5.20 1.48 -10.63
N MET A 138 -5.42 1.53 -9.31
CA MET A 138 -5.26 2.76 -8.53
C MET A 138 -3.81 3.26 -8.56
N GLN A 139 -2.83 2.37 -8.38
CA GLN A 139 -1.42 2.73 -8.49
C GLN A 139 -1.05 3.25 -9.88
N ALA A 140 -1.57 2.63 -10.94
CA ALA A 140 -1.35 3.08 -12.31
C ALA A 140 -2.00 4.45 -12.57
N GLY A 141 -3.23 4.66 -12.12
CA GLY A 141 -3.96 5.91 -12.32
C GLY A 141 -3.27 7.10 -11.62
N ILE A 142 -2.94 6.95 -10.34
CA ILE A 142 -2.35 8.03 -9.54
C ILE A 142 -0.89 8.33 -9.97
N SER A 143 -0.11 7.29 -10.28
CA SER A 143 1.23 7.51 -10.85
C SER A 143 1.17 8.09 -12.27
N GLY A 144 0.16 7.73 -13.06
CA GLY A 144 -0.11 8.30 -14.39
C GLY A 144 -0.44 9.78 -14.34
N PHE A 145 -1.25 10.19 -13.36
CA PHE A 145 -1.54 11.60 -13.09
C PHE A 145 -0.24 12.39 -12.84
N SER A 146 0.69 11.85 -12.08
CA SER A 146 1.97 12.52 -11.77
C SER A 146 2.80 12.85 -13.04
N ILE A 147 2.62 12.10 -14.13
CA ILE A 147 3.41 12.21 -15.37
C ILE A 147 2.62 12.68 -16.60
N ASP A 148 1.35 13.07 -16.44
CA ASP A 148 0.46 13.40 -17.57
C ASP A 148 0.31 12.24 -18.57
N ALA A 149 0.19 11.02 -18.07
CA ALA A 149 -0.05 9.87 -18.93
C ALA A 149 -1.41 10.00 -19.63
N LYS A 150 -1.45 9.77 -20.95
CA LYS A 150 -2.66 9.98 -21.76
C LYS A 150 -3.84 9.08 -21.40
N ASP A 151 -3.58 7.98 -20.72
CA ASP A 151 -4.55 6.99 -20.28
C ASP A 151 -4.97 7.18 -18.81
N THR A 152 -4.44 8.19 -18.11
CA THR A 152 -4.74 8.51 -16.70
C THR A 152 -6.24 8.51 -16.43
N GLY A 153 -7.02 9.31 -17.16
CA GLY A 153 -8.47 9.40 -16.96
C GLY A 153 -9.19 8.07 -17.14
N LYS A 154 -8.80 7.27 -18.15
CA LYS A 154 -9.38 5.94 -18.39
C LYS A 154 -9.07 4.95 -17.26
N ILE A 155 -7.83 4.97 -16.77
CA ILE A 155 -7.40 4.07 -15.69
C ILE A 155 -8.06 4.46 -14.37
N LEU A 156 -8.15 5.76 -14.06
CA LEU A 156 -8.83 6.24 -12.86
C LEU A 156 -10.34 5.94 -12.89
N GLU A 157 -11.01 6.10 -14.04
CA GLU A 157 -12.42 5.73 -14.21
C GLU A 157 -12.61 4.23 -13.96
N LYS A 158 -11.80 3.39 -14.63
CA LYS A 158 -11.86 1.94 -14.46
C LYS A 158 -11.58 1.50 -13.02
N SER A 159 -10.63 2.14 -12.36
CA SER A 159 -10.37 1.92 -10.94
C SER A 159 -11.59 2.23 -10.08
N GLU A 160 -12.36 3.27 -10.42
CA GLU A 160 -13.54 3.66 -9.66
C GLU A 160 -14.71 2.71 -9.91
N ASP A 161 -14.88 2.25 -11.16
CA ASP A 161 -15.89 1.25 -11.51
C ASP A 161 -15.70 -0.04 -10.70
N VAL A 162 -14.48 -0.57 -10.69
CA VAL A 162 -14.12 -1.77 -9.90
C VAL A 162 -14.32 -1.51 -8.40
N PHE A 163 -13.87 -0.36 -7.90
CA PHE A 163 -14.07 0.00 -6.50
C PHE A 163 -15.56 0.07 -6.13
N ASN A 164 -16.39 0.68 -6.98
CA ASN A 164 -17.83 0.79 -6.76
C ASN A 164 -18.53 -0.58 -6.72
N GLU A 165 -18.07 -1.55 -7.52
CA GLU A 165 -18.58 -2.92 -7.44
C GLU A 165 -18.29 -3.56 -6.08
N PHE A 166 -17.06 -3.42 -5.58
CA PHE A 166 -16.70 -3.90 -4.25
C PHE A 166 -17.38 -3.13 -3.11
N GLU A 167 -17.52 -1.81 -3.24
CA GLU A 167 -18.22 -0.96 -2.26
C GLU A 167 -19.68 -1.43 -2.12
N LYS A 168 -20.37 -1.64 -3.25
CA LYS A 168 -21.77 -2.11 -3.30
C LYS A 168 -21.95 -3.54 -2.79
N ALA A 169 -21.03 -4.44 -3.14
CA ALA A 169 -21.05 -5.82 -2.65
C ALA A 169 -20.69 -5.94 -1.16
N GLY A 170 -20.17 -4.86 -0.59
CA GLY A 170 -19.66 -4.81 0.76
C GLY A 170 -18.20 -5.29 0.84
N ILE A 171 -17.28 -4.35 1.03
CA ILE A 171 -15.84 -4.56 1.19
C ILE A 171 -15.51 -5.63 2.25
N LEU A 172 -16.11 -5.56 3.45
CA LEU A 172 -15.83 -6.51 4.55
C LEU A 172 -16.61 -7.84 4.41
N THR A 173 -17.86 -7.76 3.99
CA THR A 173 -18.82 -8.89 4.04
C THR A 173 -18.68 -9.85 2.88
N SER A 174 -18.40 -9.36 1.68
CA SER A 174 -18.23 -10.19 0.48
C SER A 174 -17.07 -11.19 0.59
N GLY A 175 -16.09 -10.93 1.47
CA GLY A 175 -14.95 -11.84 1.69
C GLY A 175 -15.29 -13.03 2.59
N LEU A 176 -16.35 -12.88 3.38
CA LEU A 176 -16.88 -13.92 4.24
C LEU A 176 -17.90 -14.76 3.48
N ALA A 177 -18.79 -14.15 2.69
CA ALA A 177 -19.88 -14.87 2.02
C ALA A 177 -19.46 -16.02 1.07
N GLN A 178 -18.20 -16.07 0.61
CA GLN A 178 -17.73 -17.09 -0.32
C GLN A 178 -17.35 -18.41 0.37
N THR A 179 -18.10 -19.47 0.07
CA THR A 179 -17.85 -20.84 0.56
C THR A 179 -16.42 -21.29 0.23
N GLY A 180 -15.61 -21.59 1.26
CA GLY A 180 -14.21 -22.02 1.11
C GLY A 180 -13.15 -20.91 1.25
N ALA A 181 -13.56 -19.63 1.30
CA ALA A 181 -12.61 -18.51 1.47
C ALA A 181 -11.82 -18.58 2.79
N VAL A 182 -12.42 -19.11 3.86
CA VAL A 182 -11.76 -19.31 5.16
C VAL A 182 -10.68 -20.39 5.15
N LEU A 183 -10.64 -21.26 4.13
CA LEU A 183 -9.64 -22.32 4.00
C LEU A 183 -8.41 -21.86 3.22
N VAL A 184 -8.53 -20.80 2.42
CA VAL A 184 -7.42 -20.25 1.63
C VAL A 184 -6.72 -19.10 2.37
N ASN A 185 -5.71 -18.51 1.72
CA ASN A 185 -4.99 -17.32 2.17
C ASN A 185 -5.78 -16.07 1.76
N ASP A 186 -5.79 -15.04 2.60
CA ASP A 186 -6.45 -13.76 2.31
C ASP A 186 -5.89 -13.06 1.08
N ASN A 187 -4.60 -13.23 0.81
CA ASN A 187 -3.95 -12.71 -0.40
C ASN A 187 -4.45 -13.40 -1.69
N ALA A 188 -5.11 -14.56 -1.60
CA ALA A 188 -5.73 -15.22 -2.76
C ALA A 188 -7.06 -14.56 -3.18
N MET A 189 -7.63 -13.69 -2.34
CA MET A 189 -8.84 -12.94 -2.66
C MET A 189 -8.51 -11.65 -3.41
N SER A 190 -9.43 -11.16 -4.23
CA SER A 190 -9.31 -9.85 -4.88
C SER A 190 -9.13 -8.74 -3.84
N TYR A 191 -8.25 -7.79 -4.13
CA TYR A 191 -8.10 -6.58 -3.33
C TYR A 191 -9.32 -5.66 -3.52
N LYS A 192 -10.00 -5.30 -2.44
CA LYS A 192 -11.28 -4.56 -2.47
C LYS A 192 -11.14 -3.08 -2.12
N GLY A 193 -9.97 -2.69 -1.62
CA GLY A 193 -9.70 -1.35 -1.14
C GLY A 193 -10.44 -0.98 0.15
N ASN A 194 -10.34 0.30 0.49
CA ASN A 194 -10.94 0.92 1.66
C ASN A 194 -11.67 2.21 1.25
N ILE A 195 -12.59 2.70 2.09
CA ILE A 195 -13.35 3.92 1.79
C ILE A 195 -12.42 5.12 1.59
N TYR A 196 -11.38 5.29 2.41
CA TYR A 196 -10.40 6.37 2.21
C TYR A 196 -9.71 6.28 0.84
N GLU A 197 -9.49 5.08 0.30
CA GLU A 197 -8.90 4.90 -1.04
C GLU A 197 -9.88 5.31 -2.13
N GLY A 198 -11.17 5.01 -1.97
CA GLY A 198 -12.23 5.51 -2.84
C GLY A 198 -12.36 7.04 -2.82
N VAL A 199 -12.14 7.65 -1.65
CA VAL A 199 -12.08 9.11 -1.49
C VAL A 199 -10.87 9.68 -2.24
N PHE A 200 -9.67 9.12 -2.05
CA PHE A 200 -8.47 9.54 -2.77
C PHE A 200 -8.61 9.33 -4.28
N LEU A 201 -9.28 8.28 -4.71
CA LEU A 201 -9.51 8.01 -6.12
C LEU A 201 -10.32 9.14 -6.77
N ASN A 202 -11.44 9.55 -6.17
CA ASN A 202 -12.19 10.72 -6.66
C ASN A 202 -11.38 12.01 -6.56
N TYR A 203 -10.60 12.19 -5.50
CA TYR A 203 -9.74 13.36 -5.34
C TYR A 203 -8.72 13.45 -6.49
N TYR A 204 -8.03 12.37 -6.86
CA TYR A 204 -7.14 12.36 -8.01
C TYR A 204 -7.87 12.49 -9.35
N LYS A 205 -9.10 11.96 -9.49
CA LYS A 205 -9.94 12.23 -10.67
C LYS A 205 -10.30 13.72 -10.78
N ALA A 206 -10.65 14.36 -9.67
CA ALA A 206 -10.92 15.79 -9.62
C ALA A 206 -9.69 16.59 -10.01
N LEU A 207 -8.52 16.31 -9.41
CA LEU A 207 -7.26 16.94 -9.78
C LEU A 207 -6.92 16.76 -11.27
N HIS A 208 -7.14 15.57 -11.82
CA HIS A 208 -6.95 15.28 -13.23
C HIS A 208 -7.88 16.12 -14.11
N PHE A 209 -9.19 16.12 -13.84
CA PHE A 209 -10.13 16.93 -14.62
C PHE A 209 -9.88 18.44 -14.48
N MET A 210 -9.51 18.91 -13.30
CA MET A 210 -9.08 20.30 -13.08
C MET A 210 -7.84 20.64 -13.92
N SER A 211 -6.85 19.75 -13.98
CA SER A 211 -5.66 19.94 -14.83
C SER A 211 -5.98 19.99 -16.34
N GLU A 212 -7.07 19.32 -16.76
CA GLU A 212 -7.58 19.36 -18.13
C GLU A 212 -8.60 20.49 -18.39
N ARG A 213 -8.83 21.37 -17.39
CA ARG A 213 -9.87 22.42 -17.40
C ARG A 213 -11.29 21.89 -17.61
N ASN A 214 -11.53 20.62 -17.30
CA ASN A 214 -12.84 20.01 -17.29
C ASN A 214 -13.48 20.19 -15.90
N TYR A 215 -13.82 21.43 -15.55
CA TYR A 215 -14.35 21.77 -14.22
C TYR A 215 -15.72 21.13 -13.95
N MET A 216 -16.52 20.87 -14.98
CA MET A 216 -17.79 20.15 -14.85
C MET A 216 -17.59 18.72 -14.34
N SER A 217 -16.63 17.97 -14.89
CA SER A 217 -16.30 16.64 -14.37
C SER A 217 -15.61 16.72 -13.00
N ALA A 218 -14.72 17.68 -12.78
CA ALA A 218 -14.08 17.88 -11.48
C ALA A 218 -15.10 18.11 -10.35
N ARG A 219 -16.12 18.92 -10.61
CA ARG A 219 -17.26 19.16 -9.71
C ARG A 219 -17.97 17.88 -9.29
N VAL A 220 -18.20 16.96 -10.23
CA VAL A 220 -18.82 15.66 -9.94
C VAL A 220 -17.94 14.85 -9.01
N GLU A 221 -16.65 14.75 -9.32
CA GLU A 221 -15.71 13.96 -8.53
C GLU A 221 -15.49 14.51 -7.12
N LEU A 222 -15.41 15.83 -6.95
CA LEU A 222 -15.35 16.45 -5.63
C LEU A 222 -16.61 16.16 -4.80
N ASN A 223 -17.81 16.23 -5.40
CA ASN A 223 -19.03 15.84 -4.68
C ASN A 223 -19.01 14.35 -4.29
N ARG A 224 -18.53 13.45 -5.17
CA ARG A 224 -18.39 12.01 -4.86
C ARG A 224 -17.41 11.76 -3.71
N ALA A 225 -16.27 12.44 -3.72
CA ALA A 225 -15.26 12.33 -2.65
C ALA A 225 -15.85 12.72 -1.29
N ASN A 226 -16.49 13.89 -1.21
CA ASN A 226 -17.13 14.36 0.03
C ASN A 226 -18.30 13.46 0.45
N ASP A 227 -19.10 12.95 -0.49
CA ASP A 227 -20.20 12.04 -0.18
C ASP A 227 -19.69 10.71 0.41
N ARG A 228 -18.59 10.15 -0.12
CA ARG A 228 -17.93 8.96 0.44
C ARG A 228 -17.42 9.23 1.86
N GLN A 229 -16.76 10.36 2.11
CA GLN A 229 -16.31 10.75 3.46
C GLN A 229 -17.49 10.81 4.45
N ARG A 230 -18.60 11.45 4.04
CA ARG A 230 -19.80 11.59 4.86
C ARG A 230 -20.43 10.24 5.21
N ARG A 231 -20.47 9.30 4.26
CA ARG A 231 -21.10 7.98 4.45
C ARG A 231 -20.20 6.94 5.11
N ALA A 232 -18.90 7.16 5.20
CA ALA A 232 -17.92 6.18 5.68
C ALA A 232 -18.26 5.61 7.07
N LYS A 233 -18.70 6.44 8.02
CA LYS A 233 -19.08 6.00 9.38
C LYS A 233 -20.24 5.01 9.38
N GLU A 234 -21.30 5.35 8.67
CA GLU A 234 -22.49 4.51 8.54
C GLU A 234 -22.16 3.22 7.79
N TYR A 235 -21.37 3.33 6.71
CA TYR A 235 -20.90 2.20 5.93
C TYR A 235 -20.13 1.18 6.79
N TYR A 236 -19.09 1.62 7.51
CA TYR A 236 -18.30 0.71 8.34
C TYR A 236 -19.08 0.11 9.49
N THR A 237 -19.93 0.89 10.15
CA THR A 237 -20.79 0.38 11.23
C THR A 237 -21.66 -0.77 10.73
N LYS A 238 -22.32 -0.59 9.57
CA LYS A 238 -23.13 -1.62 8.94
C LYS A 238 -22.30 -2.85 8.56
N GLN A 239 -21.19 -2.62 7.86
CA GLN A 239 -20.34 -3.67 7.31
C GLN A 239 -19.66 -4.54 8.37
N ILE A 240 -19.26 -3.94 9.50
CA ILE A 240 -18.70 -4.68 10.63
C ILE A 240 -19.76 -5.59 11.25
N ASN A 241 -20.97 -5.07 11.49
CA ASN A 241 -22.06 -5.87 12.06
C ASN A 241 -22.40 -7.07 11.17
N GLU A 242 -22.57 -6.84 9.86
CA GLU A 242 -22.84 -7.90 8.89
C GLU A 242 -21.68 -8.91 8.78
N ALA A 243 -20.43 -8.43 8.85
CA ALA A 243 -19.26 -9.30 8.83
C ALA A 243 -19.18 -10.19 10.10
N LEU A 244 -19.50 -9.64 11.27
CA LEU A 244 -19.53 -10.40 12.53
C LEU A 244 -20.68 -11.42 12.56
N GLU A 245 -21.84 -11.07 12.00
CA GLU A 245 -22.96 -12.00 11.88
C GLU A 245 -22.64 -13.15 10.92
N SER A 246 -22.13 -12.86 9.72
CA SER A 246 -21.70 -13.87 8.75
C SER A 246 -20.61 -14.79 9.31
N SER A 247 -19.65 -14.22 10.02
CA SER A 247 -18.62 -14.93 10.79
C SER A 247 -19.23 -15.95 11.77
N ASN A 248 -20.22 -15.52 12.56
CA ASN A 248 -20.90 -16.38 13.53
C ASN A 248 -21.71 -17.50 12.87
N GLU A 249 -22.36 -17.23 11.74
CA GLU A 249 -23.07 -18.27 10.98
C GLU A 249 -22.13 -19.34 10.42
N GLN A 250 -20.97 -18.94 9.89
CA GLN A 250 -19.99 -19.88 9.35
C GLN A 250 -19.44 -20.81 10.41
N LEU A 251 -19.16 -20.28 11.61
CA LEU A 251 -18.77 -21.09 12.75
C LEU A 251 -19.83 -22.15 13.08
N GLN A 252 -21.12 -21.80 13.04
CA GLN A 252 -22.22 -22.73 13.30
C GLN A 252 -22.36 -23.80 12.21
N LYS A 253 -22.14 -23.43 10.93
CA LYS A 253 -22.28 -24.32 9.76
C LYS A 253 -21.04 -25.19 9.51
N SER A 254 -19.87 -24.82 10.04
CA SER A 254 -18.61 -25.53 9.82
C SER A 254 -18.52 -26.87 10.58
N GLU A 255 -17.68 -27.81 10.09
CA GLU A 255 -17.37 -29.09 10.74
C GLU A 255 -16.79 -28.93 12.18
N LEU A 256 -16.44 -27.71 12.58
CA LEU A 256 -16.09 -27.32 13.94
C LEU A 256 -17.25 -27.57 14.92
N ALA A 257 -18.50 -27.49 14.45
CA ALA A 257 -19.71 -27.81 15.21
C ALA A 257 -19.74 -29.27 15.68
N SER A 258 -19.07 -30.17 14.94
CA SER A 258 -18.98 -31.60 15.21
C SER A 258 -17.88 -31.96 16.23
N ILE A 259 -16.91 -31.07 16.45
CA ILE A 259 -15.65 -31.36 17.16
C ILE A 259 -15.54 -30.58 18.48
N SER A 260 -16.24 -29.46 18.64
CA SER A 260 -16.15 -28.59 19.83
C SER A 260 -17.51 -28.04 20.24
N SER A 261 -17.74 -27.93 21.56
CA SER A 261 -18.99 -27.36 22.08
C SER A 261 -19.06 -25.83 21.83
N PRO A 262 -20.27 -25.25 21.68
CA PRO A 262 -20.44 -23.79 21.56
C PRO A 262 -19.75 -22.97 22.68
N ALA A 263 -19.65 -23.54 23.89
CA ALA A 263 -19.02 -22.92 25.04
C ALA A 263 -17.48 -22.92 24.99
N GLN A 264 -16.85 -23.90 24.32
CA GLN A 264 -15.40 -23.90 24.10
C GLN A 264 -14.99 -22.95 22.98
N ARG A 265 -15.85 -22.79 21.95
CA ARG A 265 -15.60 -21.81 20.88
C ARG A 265 -15.59 -20.39 21.43
N SER A 266 -16.61 -20.00 22.19
CA SER A 266 -16.71 -18.65 22.80
C SER A 266 -15.52 -18.33 23.71
N LYS A 267 -15.10 -19.27 24.55
CA LYS A 267 -13.92 -19.07 25.41
C LYS A 267 -12.63 -18.79 24.65
N THR A 268 -12.36 -19.47 23.53
CA THR A 268 -11.17 -19.18 22.71
C THR A 268 -11.19 -17.77 22.13
N PHE A 269 -12.36 -17.28 21.70
CA PHE A 269 -12.51 -15.88 21.25
C PHE A 269 -12.29 -14.89 22.40
N ASP A 270 -12.87 -15.16 23.56
CA ASP A 270 -12.76 -14.29 24.75
C ASP A 270 -11.32 -14.23 25.28
N GLU A 271 -10.54 -15.30 25.15
CA GLU A 271 -9.13 -15.36 25.54
C GLU A 271 -8.19 -14.67 24.54
N ILE A 272 -8.52 -14.62 23.25
CA ILE A 272 -7.69 -14.00 22.20
C ILE A 272 -7.91 -12.48 22.13
N ASN A 273 -9.14 -12.00 22.36
CA ASN A 273 -9.47 -10.58 22.34
C ASN A 273 -8.53 -9.68 23.19
N PRO A 274 -8.21 -10.00 24.46
CA PRO A 274 -7.29 -9.17 25.25
C PRO A 274 -5.85 -9.19 24.72
N ILE A 275 -5.41 -10.29 24.10
CA ILE A 275 -4.08 -10.40 23.47
C ILE A 275 -4.00 -9.48 22.25
N ILE A 276 -5.05 -9.46 21.43
CA ILE A 276 -5.17 -8.54 20.30
C ILE A 276 -5.15 -7.09 20.82
N ALA A 277 -6.00 -6.74 21.80
CA ALA A 277 -6.04 -5.39 22.35
C ALA A 277 -4.68 -4.91 22.88
N GLN A 278 -3.90 -5.78 23.53
CA GLN A 278 -2.56 -5.45 24.02
C GLN A 278 -1.56 -5.18 22.87
N LYS A 279 -1.65 -5.98 21.79
CA LYS A 279 -0.73 -5.89 20.65
C LYS A 279 -0.95 -4.65 19.78
N TYR A 280 -2.19 -4.18 19.68
CA TYR A 280 -2.57 -3.01 18.88
C TYR A 280 -2.52 -1.67 19.64
N THR A 281 -1.85 -1.63 20.79
CA THR A 281 -1.64 -0.38 21.56
C THR A 281 -0.86 0.69 20.78
N ASN A 282 -0.13 0.32 19.73
CA ASN A 282 0.52 1.26 18.82
C ASN A 282 -0.46 2.09 17.99
N LEU A 283 -1.70 1.64 17.76
CA LEU A 283 -2.72 2.42 17.07
C LEU A 283 -3.10 3.69 17.85
N ALA A 284 -3.05 3.64 19.19
CA ALA A 284 -3.31 4.81 20.04
C ALA A 284 -2.29 5.95 19.87
N LYS A 285 -1.18 5.71 19.15
CA LYS A 285 -0.17 6.74 18.82
C LYS A 285 -0.58 7.62 17.66
N PHE A 286 -1.53 7.19 16.83
CA PHE A 286 -2.10 7.98 15.76
C PHE A 286 -3.19 8.87 16.35
N GLN A 287 -3.27 10.12 15.89
CA GLN A 287 -4.32 11.00 16.39
C GLN A 287 -5.67 10.44 15.97
N ALA A 288 -6.51 10.11 16.95
CA ALA A 288 -7.88 9.73 16.68
C ALA A 288 -8.57 10.92 16.00
N PHE A 289 -8.90 10.72 14.74
CA PHE A 289 -9.68 11.68 13.98
C PHE A 289 -11.14 11.55 14.38
N ASP A 290 -11.82 12.65 14.67
CA ASP A 290 -13.27 12.63 14.93
C ASP A 290 -14.02 12.58 13.59
N GLY A 291 -13.76 11.53 12.79
CA GLY A 291 -14.35 11.35 11.47
C GLY A 291 -13.47 10.61 10.46
N PHE A 292 -14.06 10.30 9.31
CA PHE A 292 -13.40 9.67 8.14
C PHE A 292 -13.03 10.72 7.08
N ILE A 293 -12.91 11.98 7.51
CA ILE A 293 -12.84 13.13 6.62
C ILE A 293 -11.37 13.44 6.34
N ASN A 294 -11.00 13.51 5.06
CA ASN A 294 -9.73 14.07 4.66
C ASN A 294 -9.89 15.59 4.48
N PRO A 295 -9.32 16.43 5.37
CA PRO A 295 -9.47 17.89 5.30
C PRO A 295 -8.90 18.49 4.00
N ALA A 296 -7.95 17.83 3.34
CA ALA A 296 -7.44 18.30 2.04
C ALA A 296 -8.49 18.21 0.93
N VAL A 297 -9.37 17.19 0.98
CA VAL A 297 -10.48 17.06 0.03
C VAL A 297 -11.51 18.15 0.27
N SER A 298 -11.89 18.38 1.54
CA SER A 298 -12.82 19.45 1.91
C SER A 298 -12.24 20.82 1.54
N TYR A 299 -10.94 21.06 1.79
CA TYR A 299 -10.29 22.31 1.41
C TYR A 299 -10.27 22.54 -0.12
N LEU A 300 -9.82 21.54 -0.90
CA LEU A 300 -9.84 21.63 -2.37
C LEU A 300 -11.26 21.85 -2.91
N SER A 301 -12.24 21.15 -2.34
CA SER A 301 -13.66 21.32 -2.69
C SER A 301 -14.13 22.74 -2.39
N GLY A 302 -13.79 23.27 -1.21
CA GLY A 302 -14.14 24.61 -0.80
C GLY A 302 -13.57 25.67 -1.74
N LEU A 303 -12.27 25.60 -2.04
CA LEU A 303 -11.62 26.48 -3.02
C LEU A 303 -12.28 26.38 -4.39
N PHE A 304 -12.42 25.16 -4.93
CA PHE A 304 -12.98 24.93 -6.25
C PHE A 304 -14.40 25.50 -6.38
N PHE A 305 -15.29 25.18 -5.44
CA PHE A 305 -16.68 25.65 -5.51
C PHE A 305 -16.78 27.17 -5.36
N LEU A 306 -15.98 27.79 -4.49
CA LEU A 306 -16.02 29.24 -4.32
C LEU A 306 -15.45 29.99 -5.52
N LEU A 307 -14.41 29.45 -6.16
CA LEU A 307 -13.86 30.02 -7.39
C LEU A 307 -14.85 29.91 -8.56
N GLU A 308 -15.62 28.82 -8.63
CA GLU A 308 -16.77 28.66 -9.55
C GLU A 308 -18.00 29.53 -9.17
N GLY A 309 -17.94 30.30 -8.07
CA GLY A 309 -19.04 31.14 -7.60
C GLY A 309 -20.14 30.40 -6.84
N ASP A 310 -19.92 29.15 -6.44
CA ASP A 310 -20.84 28.34 -5.64
C ASP A 310 -20.58 28.48 -4.13
N SER A 311 -21.54 29.11 -3.44
CA SER A 311 -21.48 29.40 -2.00
C SER A 311 -21.30 28.17 -1.10
N LYS A 312 -21.67 26.95 -1.55
CA LYS A 312 -21.49 25.74 -0.73
C LYS A 312 -20.03 25.47 -0.38
N GLY A 313 -19.09 26.02 -1.16
CA GLY A 313 -17.67 25.89 -0.87
C GLY A 313 -17.27 26.49 0.48
N LEU A 314 -18.02 27.47 1.02
CA LEU A 314 -17.78 27.99 2.38
C LEU A 314 -17.99 26.92 3.45
N ASP A 315 -18.94 26.00 3.26
CA ASP A 315 -19.19 24.94 4.24
C ASP A 315 -18.07 23.90 4.22
N TYR A 316 -17.52 23.59 3.05
CA TYR A 316 -16.33 22.73 2.95
C TYR A 316 -15.07 23.38 3.52
N LEU A 317 -14.89 24.71 3.37
CA LEU A 317 -13.80 25.43 4.05
C LEU A 317 -13.98 25.41 5.58
N LYS A 318 -15.21 25.58 6.10
CA LYS A 318 -15.49 25.45 7.54
C LYS A 318 -15.18 24.06 8.06
N GLU A 319 -15.52 23.02 7.30
CA GLU A 319 -15.20 21.64 7.65
C GLU A 319 -13.68 21.43 7.73
N ALA A 320 -12.93 21.85 6.70
CA ALA A 320 -11.48 21.76 6.70
C ALA A 320 -10.86 22.59 7.85
N TYR A 321 -11.38 23.79 8.11
CA TYR A 321 -10.92 24.65 9.21
C TYR A 321 -11.19 24.02 10.58
N GLY A 322 -12.38 23.46 10.80
CA GLY A 322 -12.77 22.86 12.08
C GLY A 322 -11.86 21.71 12.51
N MET A 323 -11.24 21.02 11.54
CA MET A 323 -10.33 19.90 11.81
C MET A 323 -8.87 20.33 11.90
N THR A 324 -8.47 21.37 11.17
CA THR A 324 -7.05 21.75 11.02
C THR A 324 -6.66 22.98 11.84
N ASN A 325 -7.61 23.86 12.15
CA ASN A 325 -7.40 25.21 12.66
C ASN A 325 -6.39 26.03 11.84
N SER A 326 -6.26 25.73 10.53
CA SER A 326 -5.31 26.40 9.64
C SER A 326 -5.63 27.89 9.49
N LYS A 327 -4.59 28.73 9.62
CA LYS A 327 -4.72 30.18 9.43
C LYS A 327 -4.93 30.53 7.96
N ILE A 328 -4.34 29.74 7.06
CA ILE A 328 -4.56 29.89 5.62
C ILE A 328 -6.03 29.68 5.30
N ILE A 329 -6.64 28.57 5.77
CA ILE A 329 -8.06 28.29 5.52
C ILE A 329 -8.97 29.38 6.12
N ALA A 330 -8.69 29.82 7.36
CA ALA A 330 -9.43 30.93 7.97
C ALA A 330 -9.37 32.21 7.11
N SER A 331 -8.18 32.54 6.59
CA SER A 331 -8.01 33.70 5.72
C SER A 331 -8.72 33.55 4.37
N ASP A 332 -8.82 32.33 3.83
CA ASP A 332 -9.59 32.05 2.60
C ASP A 332 -11.08 32.21 2.84
N MET A 333 -11.59 31.72 3.97
CA MET A 333 -12.99 31.93 4.36
C MET A 333 -13.34 33.42 4.43
N LEU A 334 -12.46 34.24 5.00
CA LEU A 334 -12.66 35.70 5.05
C LEU A 334 -12.63 36.34 3.66
N TYR A 335 -11.66 35.96 2.83
CA TYR A 335 -11.54 36.45 1.45
C TYR A 335 -12.81 36.17 0.62
N PHE A 336 -13.32 34.93 0.66
CA PHE A 336 -14.51 34.56 -0.10
C PHE A 336 -15.80 35.11 0.51
N SER A 337 -15.91 35.22 1.84
CA SER A 337 -17.06 35.87 2.50
C SER A 337 -17.15 37.36 2.18
N GLY A 338 -16.01 38.01 1.92
CA GLY A 338 -15.92 39.42 1.49
C GLY A 338 -16.22 39.67 0.01
N GLY A 339 -16.63 38.66 -0.76
CA GLY A 339 -16.94 38.79 -2.19
C GLY A 339 -15.76 38.57 -3.15
N GLY A 340 -14.60 38.13 -2.65
CA GLY A 340 -13.33 38.03 -3.39
C GLY A 340 -13.36 37.21 -4.68
N ALA A 341 -14.15 36.13 -4.76
CA ALA A 341 -14.31 35.36 -6.01
C ALA A 341 -15.06 36.12 -7.11
N SER A 342 -16.05 36.92 -6.72
CA SER A 342 -17.07 37.45 -7.63
C SER A 342 -16.71 38.80 -8.27
N GLY A 343 -15.51 39.33 -8.01
CA GLY A 343 -15.11 40.66 -8.47
C GLY A 343 -16.02 41.80 -7.99
N ARG A 344 -16.95 41.54 -7.05
CA ARG A 344 -17.74 42.56 -6.36
C ARG A 344 -16.84 43.27 -5.35
N SER A 345 -15.92 44.08 -5.84
CA SER A 345 -15.43 45.22 -5.08
C SER A 345 -16.64 46.08 -4.72
N GLY A 346 -16.79 46.38 -3.43
CA GLY A 346 -17.75 47.39 -2.98
C GLY A 346 -17.54 48.70 -3.77
N ALA A 347 -18.58 49.52 -3.87
CA ALA A 347 -18.55 50.78 -4.60
C ALA A 347 -17.33 51.64 -4.18
N GLY A 348 -16.28 51.62 -5.01
CA GLY A 348 -14.97 52.20 -4.72
C GLY A 348 -13.83 51.29 -5.20
N GLY A 349 -13.57 51.29 -6.52
CA GLY A 349 -12.71 50.34 -7.20
C GLY A 349 -11.26 50.27 -6.73
N ALA A 350 -10.90 49.12 -6.14
CA ALA A 350 -9.55 48.56 -6.15
C ALA A 350 -9.63 47.19 -6.83
N ASP A 351 -8.63 46.87 -7.66
CA ASP A 351 -8.47 45.56 -8.31
C ASP A 351 -8.49 44.48 -7.22
N ALA A 352 -9.42 43.52 -7.30
CA ALA A 352 -9.56 42.51 -6.26
C ALA A 352 -8.26 41.70 -6.13
N ASP A 353 -7.76 41.52 -4.90
CA ASP A 353 -6.55 40.75 -4.63
C ASP A 353 -6.61 39.38 -5.31
N LYS A 354 -5.60 39.07 -6.11
CA LYS A 354 -5.42 37.75 -6.73
C LYS A 354 -4.50 36.88 -5.91
N TYR A 355 -4.73 35.57 -5.96
CA TYR A 355 -4.01 34.59 -5.17
C TYR A 355 -3.56 33.38 -5.98
N THR A 356 -2.43 32.82 -5.56
CA THR A 356 -2.02 31.46 -5.92
C THR A 356 -2.10 30.60 -4.68
N TRP A 357 -3.01 29.63 -4.68
CA TRP A 357 -3.06 28.58 -3.67
C TRP A 357 -2.16 27.42 -4.09
N ILE A 358 -1.37 26.91 -3.16
CA ILE A 358 -0.46 25.79 -3.39
C ILE A 358 -0.94 24.62 -2.54
N ILE A 359 -1.13 23.46 -3.16
CA ILE A 359 -1.39 22.18 -2.50
C ILE A 359 -0.17 21.31 -2.74
N LEU A 360 0.50 20.91 -1.66
CA LEU A 360 1.74 20.13 -1.72
C LEU A 360 1.57 18.80 -1.00
N GLU A 361 1.73 17.72 -1.75
CA GLU A 361 1.70 16.35 -1.26
C GLU A 361 3.11 15.81 -1.05
N SER A 362 3.40 15.27 0.13
CA SER A 362 4.73 14.73 0.47
C SER A 362 4.66 13.45 1.28
N GLY A 363 5.79 12.75 1.32
CA GLY A 363 5.94 11.49 2.03
C GLY A 363 5.25 10.31 1.35
N ARG A 364 5.49 9.15 1.93
CA ARG A 364 4.87 7.87 1.58
C ARG A 364 4.01 7.43 2.76
N GLN A 365 2.73 7.14 2.49
CA GLN A 365 1.79 6.64 3.48
C GLN A 365 2.30 5.41 4.24
N ALA A 366 1.64 5.12 5.35
CA ALA A 366 1.78 3.91 6.12
C ALA A 366 1.57 2.62 5.30
N HIS A 367 2.16 1.54 5.82
CA HIS A 367 2.06 0.21 5.25
C HIS A 367 1.68 -0.81 6.33
N LYS A 368 1.39 -2.03 5.91
CA LYS A 368 1.04 -3.12 6.82
C LYS A 368 2.20 -4.11 6.93
N SER A 369 2.48 -4.56 8.15
CA SER A 369 3.33 -5.71 8.45
C SER A 369 2.48 -6.87 8.95
N GLU A 370 3.01 -8.10 8.98
CA GLU A 370 2.27 -9.25 9.52
C GLU A 370 2.69 -9.53 10.96
N GLU A 371 1.70 -9.65 11.83
CA GLU A 371 1.85 -10.23 13.15
C GLU A 371 1.15 -11.59 13.15
N SER A 372 1.94 -12.65 13.28
CA SER A 372 1.43 -14.02 13.32
C SER A 372 1.59 -14.65 14.70
N PHE A 373 0.57 -15.40 15.07
CA PHE A 373 0.51 -16.25 16.24
C PHE A 373 0.35 -17.69 15.76
N SER A 374 1.33 -18.54 16.02
CA SER A 374 1.33 -19.94 15.58
C SER A 374 1.54 -20.88 16.77
N LEU A 375 0.60 -21.79 16.95
CA LEU A 375 0.61 -22.81 18.00
C LEU A 375 0.66 -24.21 17.37
N PRO A 376 1.76 -24.97 17.57
CA PRO A 376 1.77 -26.40 17.30
C PRO A 376 0.97 -27.14 18.39
N LEU A 377 -0.06 -27.87 17.99
CA LEU A 377 -0.90 -28.67 18.88
C LEU A 377 -0.53 -30.16 18.74
N PHE A 378 0.12 -30.70 19.78
CA PHE A 378 0.49 -32.12 19.84
C PHE A 378 -0.67 -32.94 20.43
N THR A 379 -1.10 -33.96 19.71
CA THR A 379 -2.11 -34.91 20.18
C THR A 379 -1.62 -36.35 20.01
N SER A 380 -2.34 -37.32 20.59
CA SER A 380 -2.07 -38.75 20.38
C SER A 380 -2.21 -39.20 18.91
N SER A 381 -2.89 -38.40 18.08
CA SER A 381 -3.20 -38.74 16.68
C SER A 381 -2.38 -37.95 15.66
N GLY A 382 -1.53 -37.01 16.10
CA GLY A 382 -0.67 -36.23 15.21
C GLY A 382 -0.32 -34.84 15.73
N LEU A 383 0.44 -34.11 14.92
CA LEU A 383 0.79 -32.70 15.12
C LEU A 383 -0.13 -31.84 14.25
N TYR A 384 -0.84 -30.90 14.86
CA TYR A 384 -1.71 -29.95 14.17
C TYR A 384 -1.20 -28.52 14.31
N HIS A 385 -1.59 -27.65 13.40
CA HIS A 385 -1.27 -26.24 13.42
C HIS A 385 -2.52 -25.39 13.66
N PHE A 386 -2.48 -24.56 14.68
CA PHE A 386 -3.42 -23.46 14.87
C PHE A 386 -2.66 -22.15 14.70
N GLY A 387 -2.95 -21.40 13.63
CA GLY A 387 -2.26 -20.16 13.34
C GLY A 387 -3.23 -19.05 12.96
N ILE A 388 -2.98 -17.87 13.51
CA ILE A 388 -3.68 -16.63 13.19
C ILE A 388 -2.61 -15.65 12.69
N ALA A 389 -2.84 -15.00 11.56
CA ALA A 389 -2.03 -13.90 11.07
C ALA A 389 -2.89 -12.66 10.94
N LEU A 390 -2.47 -11.56 11.54
CA LEU A 390 -3.16 -10.29 11.49
C LEU A 390 -2.24 -9.20 10.91
N PRO A 391 -2.79 -8.24 10.15
CA PRO A 391 -2.03 -7.08 9.72
C PRO A 391 -1.73 -6.17 10.92
N GLN A 392 -0.52 -5.64 11.01
CA GLN A 392 -0.15 -4.56 11.92
C GLN A 392 0.16 -3.29 11.13
N PHE A 393 -0.23 -2.15 11.68
CA PHE A 393 -0.03 -0.86 11.06
C PHE A 393 1.34 -0.27 11.39
N GLU A 394 2.09 0.10 10.34
CA GLU A 394 3.42 0.70 10.41
C GLU A 394 3.41 2.08 9.78
N ALA A 395 3.90 3.08 10.52
CA ALA A 395 3.87 4.47 10.10
C ALA A 395 4.56 4.70 8.75
N GLY A 396 4.06 5.70 8.01
CA GLY A 396 4.65 6.14 6.76
C GLY A 396 6.01 6.82 6.96
N VAL A 397 6.58 7.28 5.85
CA VAL A 397 7.88 7.95 5.81
C VAL A 397 7.71 9.39 5.35
N ASP A 398 8.21 10.33 6.15
CA ASP A 398 8.41 11.72 5.74
C ASP A 398 9.78 11.83 5.04
N TYR A 399 9.83 12.50 3.90
CA TYR A 399 11.10 12.76 3.20
C TYR A 399 11.72 14.08 3.62
N GLU A 400 10.91 15.01 4.12
CA GLU A 400 11.31 16.37 4.46
C GLU A 400 10.67 16.77 5.79
N ARG A 401 11.38 17.64 6.54
CA ARG A 401 10.89 18.12 7.84
C ARG A 401 9.87 19.25 7.74
N GLY A 402 9.78 19.89 6.59
CA GLY A 402 8.83 20.98 6.33
C GLY A 402 9.15 21.73 5.05
N PHE A 403 8.19 22.55 4.63
CA PHE A 403 8.27 23.37 3.43
C PHE A 403 8.08 24.85 3.76
N ALA A 404 8.76 25.72 3.03
CA ALA A 404 8.62 27.16 3.16
C ALA A 404 8.65 27.84 1.78
N LEU A 405 8.05 29.02 1.70
CA LEU A 405 8.14 29.88 0.52
C LEU A 405 9.20 30.96 0.76
N ASP A 406 10.04 31.21 -0.24
CA ASP A 406 11.10 32.22 -0.22
C ASP A 406 11.00 33.16 -1.44
N PHE A 407 11.01 34.47 -1.19
CA PHE A 407 10.97 35.51 -2.23
C PHE A 407 12.38 35.86 -2.77
N GLY A 408 13.46 35.33 -2.19
CA GLY A 408 14.85 35.75 -2.47
C GLY A 408 15.55 35.09 -3.67
N ALA A 409 14.89 34.89 -4.81
CA ALA A 409 15.53 34.26 -5.99
C ALA A 409 16.37 35.26 -6.82
N GLY A 410 17.52 35.69 -6.27
CA GLY A 410 18.45 36.60 -6.95
C GLY A 410 19.92 36.39 -6.56
N GLY A 411 20.52 35.23 -6.87
CA GLY A 411 21.96 35.05 -6.75
C GLY A 411 22.39 33.58 -6.73
N ALA A 412 23.28 33.21 -7.64
CA ALA A 412 23.90 31.90 -7.70
C ALA A 412 24.65 31.54 -6.40
N SER A 413 24.64 30.25 -6.07
CA SER A 413 25.67 29.51 -5.31
C SER A 413 26.69 30.34 -4.51
N GLY A 414 26.56 30.37 -3.19
CA GLY A 414 27.67 30.73 -2.31
C GLY A 414 27.27 31.39 -1.01
N GLY A 415 27.44 30.67 0.10
CA GLY A 415 27.61 31.24 1.43
C GLY A 415 26.32 31.56 2.18
N ALA A 416 26.12 30.84 3.29
CA ALA A 416 25.41 31.37 4.44
C ALA A 416 26.16 32.63 4.93
N GLY A 417 25.81 33.79 4.34
CA GLY A 417 26.33 35.09 4.71
C GLY A 417 25.43 35.72 5.78
N ALA A 418 26.02 35.99 6.94
CA ALA A 418 25.42 36.75 8.01
C ALA A 418 25.03 38.15 7.54
N ASN A 419 23.72 38.39 7.38
CA ASN A 419 23.03 39.66 7.62
C ASN A 419 21.50 39.49 7.44
N GLY A 420 20.82 39.14 8.53
CA GLY A 420 19.62 39.85 9.03
C GLY A 420 18.37 40.10 8.18
N GLY A 421 18.16 39.48 7.02
CA GLY A 421 16.94 39.69 6.21
C GLY A 421 16.39 38.41 5.60
N LYS A 422 15.75 37.55 6.40
CA LYS A 422 14.98 36.41 5.87
C LYS A 422 13.63 36.94 5.35
N SER A 423 13.55 37.28 4.07
CA SER A 423 12.29 37.60 3.40
C SER A 423 11.53 36.31 3.04
N SER A 424 11.13 35.54 4.06
CA SER A 424 10.30 34.35 3.86
C SER A 424 8.87 34.75 3.48
N ALA A 425 8.37 34.22 2.38
CA ALA A 425 7.03 34.49 1.84
C ALA A 425 5.89 33.82 2.62
N GLY A 426 6.20 32.90 3.52
CA GLY A 426 5.24 32.19 4.35
C GLY A 426 5.67 30.74 4.59
N ALA A 427 5.16 30.13 5.66
CA ALA A 427 5.34 28.70 5.92
C ALA A 427 4.19 27.91 5.31
N PHE A 428 4.47 26.68 4.89
CA PHE A 428 3.41 25.73 4.56
C PHE A 428 2.74 25.26 5.86
N GLU A 429 1.42 25.13 5.85
CA GLU A 429 0.64 24.54 6.94
C GLU A 429 0.23 23.12 6.55
N GLU A 430 0.49 22.15 7.43
CA GLU A 430 -0.04 20.80 7.25
C GLU A 430 -1.53 20.81 7.53
N ILE A 431 -2.32 20.26 6.60
CA ILE A 431 -3.76 20.14 6.77
C ILE A 431 -4.22 18.69 6.85
N ALA A 432 -3.50 17.73 6.25
CA ALA A 432 -3.90 16.32 6.32
C ALA A 432 -2.70 15.40 6.54
N ASN A 433 -2.90 14.39 7.39
CA ASN A 433 -2.02 13.24 7.56
C ASN A 433 -2.79 11.97 7.16
N THR A 434 -2.40 11.36 6.05
CA THR A 434 -3.02 10.16 5.49
C THR A 434 -2.88 8.96 6.44
N ASP A 435 -1.80 8.87 7.22
CA ASP A 435 -1.61 7.76 8.16
C ASP A 435 -2.70 7.74 9.23
N ASP A 436 -3.14 8.90 9.71
CA ASP A 436 -4.20 9.01 10.73
C ASP A 436 -5.56 8.57 10.15
N ILE A 437 -5.82 8.87 8.87
CA ILE A 437 -7.03 8.43 8.16
C ILE A 437 -7.01 6.91 7.99
N ILE A 438 -5.88 6.35 7.54
CA ILE A 438 -5.73 4.89 7.37
C ILE A 438 -5.87 4.20 8.73
N ALA A 439 -5.23 4.71 9.77
CA ALA A 439 -5.31 4.16 11.12
C ALA A 439 -6.74 4.15 11.66
N THR A 440 -7.50 5.24 11.42
CA THR A 440 -8.90 5.36 11.83
C THR A 440 -9.77 4.29 11.17
N GLU A 441 -9.65 4.09 9.86
CA GLU A 441 -10.41 3.02 9.17
C GLU A 441 -9.95 1.63 9.60
N PHE A 442 -8.64 1.43 9.74
CA PHE A 442 -8.07 0.16 10.15
C PHE A 442 -8.53 -0.26 11.56
N GLU A 443 -8.55 0.67 12.53
CA GLU A 443 -9.01 0.42 13.89
C GLU A 443 -10.47 -0.05 13.90
N LYS A 444 -11.33 0.56 13.08
CA LYS A 444 -12.74 0.13 12.98
C LYS A 444 -12.88 -1.26 12.41
N GLN A 445 -12.10 -1.59 11.37
CA GLN A 445 -12.15 -2.90 10.73
C GLN A 445 -11.49 -4.02 11.54
N LEU A 446 -10.62 -3.68 12.51
CA LEU A 446 -9.78 -4.64 13.22
C LEU A 446 -10.56 -5.80 13.86
N SER A 447 -11.72 -5.50 14.45
CA SER A 447 -12.58 -6.53 15.07
C SER A 447 -13.06 -7.56 14.05
N ALA A 448 -13.55 -7.12 12.89
CA ALA A 448 -13.99 -8.01 11.82
C ALA A 448 -12.82 -8.81 11.21
N ILE A 449 -11.66 -8.18 11.01
CA ILE A 449 -10.44 -8.84 10.53
C ILE A 449 -10.00 -9.93 11.50
N ALA A 450 -9.93 -9.61 12.80
CA ALA A 450 -9.58 -10.53 13.87
C ALA A 450 -10.54 -11.72 13.95
N SER A 451 -11.85 -11.45 13.96
CA SER A 451 -12.87 -12.50 14.00
C SER A 451 -12.72 -13.46 12.82
N ARG A 452 -12.56 -12.93 11.60
CA ARG A 452 -12.36 -13.76 10.40
C ARG A 452 -11.10 -14.62 10.49
N ALA A 453 -10.00 -14.07 10.99
CA ALA A 453 -8.74 -14.81 11.14
C ALA A 453 -8.87 -15.96 12.17
N ILE A 454 -9.54 -15.72 13.31
CA ILE A 454 -9.81 -16.77 14.33
C ILE A 454 -10.70 -17.88 13.75
N ILE A 455 -11.73 -17.51 12.97
CA ILE A 455 -12.61 -18.47 12.30
C ILE A 455 -11.83 -19.31 11.30
N SER A 456 -11.03 -18.65 10.44
CA SER A 456 -10.17 -19.33 9.48
C SER A 456 -9.25 -20.33 10.18
N ALA A 457 -8.57 -19.92 11.25
CA ALA A 457 -7.70 -20.78 12.04
C ALA A 457 -8.45 -22.00 12.62
N SER A 458 -9.64 -21.76 13.17
CA SER A 458 -10.48 -22.80 13.77
C SER A 458 -10.97 -23.80 12.72
N VAL A 459 -11.49 -23.32 11.59
CA VAL A 459 -11.95 -24.18 10.50
C VAL A 459 -10.79 -24.98 9.90
N LYS A 460 -9.64 -24.36 9.65
CA LYS A 460 -8.41 -25.04 9.19
C LYS A 460 -7.97 -26.13 10.18
N LEU A 461 -8.11 -25.90 11.49
CA LEU A 461 -7.81 -26.91 12.52
C LEU A 461 -8.83 -28.07 12.49
N ALA A 462 -10.13 -27.78 12.40
CA ALA A 462 -11.15 -28.83 12.25
C ALA A 462 -10.89 -29.71 11.03
N SER A 463 -10.58 -29.11 9.88
CA SER A 463 -10.27 -29.85 8.66
C SER A 463 -9.03 -30.73 8.81
N GLN A 464 -7.98 -30.26 9.50
CA GLN A 464 -6.81 -31.09 9.82
C GLN A 464 -7.20 -32.32 10.65
N ILE A 465 -8.04 -32.14 11.67
CA ILE A 465 -8.50 -33.21 12.56
C ILE A 465 -9.37 -34.21 11.79
N ALA A 466 -10.36 -33.72 11.03
CA ALA A 466 -11.28 -34.56 10.26
C ALA A 466 -10.54 -35.39 9.21
N LEU A 467 -9.62 -34.77 8.45
CA LEU A 467 -8.77 -35.48 7.47
C LEU A 467 -7.90 -36.55 8.14
N THR A 468 -7.31 -36.24 9.29
CA THR A 468 -6.44 -37.17 10.03
C THR A 468 -7.24 -38.34 10.59
N GLN A 469 -8.41 -38.08 11.19
CA GLN A 469 -9.29 -39.12 11.72
C GLN A 469 -9.87 -40.02 10.63
N GLY A 470 -10.26 -39.45 9.48
CA GLY A 470 -10.71 -40.22 8.32
C GLY A 470 -9.64 -41.17 7.80
N LEU A 471 -8.40 -40.71 7.69
CA LEU A 471 -7.28 -41.55 7.23
C LEU A 471 -6.78 -42.55 8.27
N LYS A 472 -6.99 -42.29 9.56
CA LYS A 472 -6.73 -43.24 10.65
C LYS A 472 -7.58 -44.52 10.53
N GLN A 473 -8.77 -44.43 9.93
CA GLN A 473 -9.61 -45.62 9.67
C GLN A 473 -9.03 -46.52 8.57
N VAL A 474 -8.14 -45.99 7.73
CA VAL A 474 -7.50 -46.73 6.63
C VAL A 474 -6.16 -47.29 7.08
N ASP A 475 -5.30 -46.46 7.71
CA ASP A 475 -3.98 -46.85 8.20
C ASP A 475 -3.46 -45.87 9.28
N GLU A 476 -2.86 -46.40 10.34
CA GLU A 476 -2.28 -45.57 11.41
C GLU A 476 -1.07 -44.74 10.92
N GLY A 477 -0.29 -45.28 9.96
CA GLY A 477 0.83 -44.56 9.35
C GLY A 477 0.37 -43.41 8.44
N ALA A 478 -0.71 -43.60 7.69
CA ALA A 478 -1.32 -42.59 6.85
C ALA A 478 -1.86 -41.39 7.65
N SER A 479 -2.41 -41.64 8.85
CA SER A 479 -2.85 -40.59 9.78
C SER A 479 -1.72 -39.63 10.16
N LEU A 480 -0.54 -40.15 10.51
CA LEU A 480 0.60 -39.31 10.89
C LEU A 480 1.07 -38.44 9.72
N ILE A 481 1.19 -39.02 8.52
CA ILE A 481 1.59 -38.30 7.30
C ILE A 481 0.55 -37.21 6.97
N ALA A 482 -0.74 -37.51 7.10
CA ALA A 482 -1.81 -36.54 6.86
C ALA A 482 -1.76 -35.36 7.82
N SER A 483 -1.50 -35.60 9.11
CA SER A 483 -1.37 -34.52 10.10
C SER A 483 -0.22 -33.57 9.76
N LEU A 484 0.93 -34.10 9.32
CA LEU A 484 2.08 -33.28 8.91
C LEU A 484 1.79 -32.46 7.64
N ILE A 485 1.21 -33.09 6.61
CA ILE A 485 0.89 -32.40 5.34
C ILE A 485 -0.14 -31.30 5.59
N SER A 486 -1.19 -31.60 6.35
CA SER A 486 -2.26 -30.65 6.64
C SER A 486 -1.79 -29.50 7.56
N GLY A 487 -0.87 -29.77 8.49
CA GLY A 487 -0.20 -28.75 9.28
C GLY A 487 0.64 -27.79 8.43
N VAL A 488 1.45 -28.32 7.49
CA VAL A 488 2.22 -27.49 6.55
C VAL A 488 1.31 -26.66 5.64
N TYR A 489 0.22 -27.24 5.14
CA TYR A 489 -0.78 -26.50 4.37
C TYR A 489 -1.42 -25.38 5.19
N SER A 490 -1.78 -25.65 6.45
CA SER A 490 -2.33 -24.63 7.35
C SER A 490 -1.33 -23.50 7.58
N MET A 491 -0.05 -23.80 7.81
CA MET A 491 1.01 -22.79 7.93
C MET A 491 1.14 -21.96 6.66
N ALA A 492 1.16 -22.60 5.48
CA ALA A 492 1.30 -21.92 4.20
C ALA A 492 0.13 -20.99 3.85
N THR A 493 -1.07 -21.33 4.33
CA THR A 493 -2.31 -20.59 4.09
C THR A 493 -2.67 -19.64 5.24
N THR A 494 -1.85 -19.58 6.29
CA THR A 494 -1.99 -18.60 7.37
C THR A 494 -1.13 -17.39 7.01
N ALA A 495 -1.74 -16.38 6.39
CA ALA A 495 -1.11 -15.11 6.14
C ALA A 495 -2.16 -14.00 6.17
N ALA A 496 -1.75 -12.81 6.61
CA ALA A 496 -2.59 -11.62 6.62
C ALA A 496 -2.63 -10.97 5.23
N ASP A 497 -3.74 -10.27 4.93
CA ASP A 497 -3.77 -9.34 3.81
C ASP A 497 -3.01 -8.07 4.18
N LEU A 498 -1.81 -7.94 3.63
CA LEU A 498 -0.93 -6.79 3.83
C LEU A 498 -1.07 -5.73 2.72
N ARG A 499 -1.96 -5.96 1.74
CA ARG A 499 -2.14 -5.05 0.62
C ARG A 499 -2.82 -3.77 1.09
N ILE A 500 -2.33 -2.67 0.54
CA ILE A 500 -2.80 -1.31 0.71
C ILE A 500 -2.20 -0.48 -0.44
N ALA A 501 -2.86 0.62 -0.87
CA ALA A 501 -2.22 1.59 -1.75
C ALA A 501 -0.81 1.94 -1.23
N SER A 502 0.16 2.11 -2.14
CA SER A 502 1.49 2.62 -1.75
C SER A 502 1.83 3.97 -2.38
N VAL A 503 0.95 4.47 -3.26
CA VAL A 503 1.17 5.66 -4.07
C VAL A 503 0.72 6.97 -3.38
N LEU A 504 -0.09 6.90 -2.32
CA LEU A 504 -0.66 8.10 -1.68
C LEU A 504 0.38 8.86 -0.84
N PRO A 505 0.21 10.18 -0.68
CA PRO A 505 1.02 10.96 0.24
C PRO A 505 0.85 10.53 1.68
N ARG A 506 1.86 10.82 2.50
CA ARG A 506 1.70 10.79 3.95
C ARG A 506 1.09 12.08 4.46
N ARG A 507 1.57 13.23 3.96
CA ARG A 507 1.15 14.55 4.41
C ARG A 507 0.75 15.44 3.24
N ILE A 508 -0.25 16.27 3.48
CA ILE A 508 -0.71 17.28 2.54
C ILE A 508 -0.61 18.64 3.22
N TYR A 509 0.11 19.54 2.57
CA TYR A 509 0.39 20.88 3.02
C TYR A 509 -0.26 21.90 2.09
N ILE A 510 -0.56 23.07 2.64
CA ILE A 510 -1.03 24.21 1.85
C ILE A 510 -0.19 25.45 2.10
N ALA A 511 -0.07 26.27 1.07
CA ALA A 511 0.45 27.62 1.16
C ALA A 511 -0.40 28.55 0.28
N LYS A 512 -0.34 29.85 0.57
CA LYS A 512 -1.05 30.86 -0.22
C LYS A 512 -0.12 32.04 -0.50
N ILE A 513 -0.10 32.46 -1.76
CA ILE A 513 0.64 33.63 -2.21
C ILE A 513 -0.37 34.72 -2.58
N ARG A 514 -0.29 35.87 -1.92
CA ARG A 514 -1.03 37.07 -2.32
C ARG A 514 -0.23 37.80 -3.41
N HIS A 515 -0.87 38.08 -4.55
CA HIS A 515 -0.18 38.63 -5.71
C HIS A 515 0.27 40.07 -5.52
N ASN A 516 -0.45 40.86 -4.71
CA ASN A 516 -0.03 42.22 -4.40
C ASN A 516 1.24 42.25 -3.53
N ASP A 517 1.36 41.37 -2.53
CA ASP A 517 2.60 41.24 -1.74
C ASP A 517 3.80 40.85 -2.63
N LEU A 518 3.53 40.03 -3.65
CA LEU A 518 4.54 39.63 -4.63
C LEU A 518 4.94 40.78 -5.56
N ARG A 519 3.98 41.60 -6.02
CA ARG A 519 4.26 42.83 -6.78
C ARG A 519 5.11 43.79 -5.96
N ASP A 520 4.71 44.07 -4.72
CA ASP A 520 5.44 44.95 -3.80
C ASP A 520 6.87 44.46 -3.55
N SER A 521 7.06 43.14 -3.43
CA SER A 521 8.40 42.52 -3.28
C SER A 521 9.26 42.65 -4.54
N ILE A 522 8.67 42.59 -5.74
CA ILE A 522 9.38 42.78 -7.01
C ILE A 522 9.76 44.25 -7.17
N ASP A 523 8.82 45.17 -6.95
CA ASP A 523 9.01 46.61 -7.08
C ASP A 523 10.02 47.17 -6.08
N SER A 524 10.05 46.60 -4.86
CA SER A 524 11.04 46.95 -3.82
C SER A 524 12.44 46.39 -4.08
N GLY A 525 12.66 45.65 -5.17
CA GLY A 525 13.96 45.03 -5.51
C GLY A 525 14.39 43.90 -4.57
N ILE A 526 13.49 43.42 -3.69
CA ILE A 526 13.72 42.24 -2.83
C ILE A 526 13.68 40.97 -3.69
N ASN A 527 12.84 40.97 -4.74
CA ASN A 527 12.73 39.90 -5.72
C ASN A 527 13.03 40.41 -7.14
N SER A 528 14.26 40.84 -7.37
CA SER A 528 14.71 41.34 -8.69
C SER A 528 14.63 40.29 -9.81
N GLY A 529 14.51 39.01 -9.47
CA GLY A 529 14.44 37.89 -10.40
C GLY A 529 13.01 37.47 -10.80
N GLY A 530 11.97 38.10 -10.24
CA GLY A 530 10.58 37.76 -10.53
C GLY A 530 10.26 36.29 -10.27
N ALA A 531 10.87 35.66 -9.27
CA ALA A 531 10.68 34.24 -9.00
C ALA A 531 10.69 33.92 -7.50
N LEU A 532 9.90 32.93 -7.11
CA LEU A 532 9.89 32.37 -5.77
C LEU A 532 10.52 30.98 -5.79
N GLN A 533 10.97 30.54 -4.62
CA GLN A 533 11.41 29.16 -4.41
C GLN A 533 10.59 28.51 -3.32
N ILE A 534 10.28 27.22 -3.52
CA ILE A 534 9.80 26.37 -2.45
C ILE A 534 11.03 25.71 -1.85
N LEU A 535 11.26 25.95 -0.56
CA LEU A 535 12.31 25.33 0.21
C LEU A 535 11.78 24.05 0.85
N ALA A 536 12.55 22.98 0.73
CA ALA A 536 12.33 21.70 1.39
C ALA A 536 13.52 21.45 2.33
N SER A 537 13.29 21.68 3.63
CA SER A 537 14.34 21.73 4.66
C SER A 537 15.52 22.65 4.28
N ASN A 538 16.57 22.10 3.64
CA ASN A 538 17.83 22.79 3.35
C ASN A 538 18.12 22.96 1.84
N HIS A 539 17.19 22.62 0.96
CA HIS A 539 17.36 22.77 -0.48
C HIS A 539 16.11 23.38 -1.14
N ALA A 540 16.26 23.91 -2.35
CA ALA A 540 15.19 24.57 -3.11
C ALA A 540 14.81 23.72 -4.33
N PRO A 541 13.95 22.69 -4.16
CA PRO A 541 13.66 21.75 -5.24
C PRO A 541 12.70 22.28 -6.30
N PHE A 542 12.02 23.40 -6.06
CA PHE A 542 11.05 23.97 -6.99
C PHE A 542 11.14 25.49 -7.10
N ARG A 543 11.01 26.02 -8.32
CA ARG A 543 10.99 27.45 -8.63
C ARG A 543 9.67 27.86 -9.27
N ILE A 544 9.09 28.97 -8.81
CA ILE A 544 7.89 29.57 -9.39
C ILE A 544 8.32 30.88 -10.03
N ASN A 545 8.25 30.98 -11.35
CA ASN A 545 8.46 32.24 -12.05
C ASN A 545 7.15 33.02 -12.13
N VAL A 546 7.25 34.33 -12.06
CA VAL A 546 6.12 35.25 -11.97
C VAL A 546 6.06 36.06 -13.25
N GLU A 547 4.92 36.01 -13.93
CA GLU A 547 4.72 36.68 -15.21
C GLU A 547 3.45 37.57 -15.16
N ASN A 548 3.46 38.64 -15.94
CA ASN A 548 2.27 39.46 -16.17
C ASN A 548 1.63 39.03 -17.49
N CYS A 549 0.61 38.17 -17.42
CA CYS A 549 0.01 37.55 -18.60
C CYS A 549 -1.01 38.52 -19.22
N GLN A 550 -0.79 39.01 -20.44
CA GLN A 550 -1.80 39.83 -21.13
C GLN A 550 -3.04 38.98 -21.45
N ALA A 551 -4.23 39.56 -21.29
CA ALA A 551 -5.49 38.94 -21.67
C ALA A 551 -5.64 38.98 -23.21
N THR A 552 -5.21 37.93 -23.90
CA THR A 552 -5.53 37.75 -25.33
C THR A 552 -6.01 36.34 -25.61
N ASP A 553 -7.24 36.31 -26.14
CA ASP A 553 -7.91 35.33 -27.00
C ASP A 553 -8.32 33.95 -26.44
N SER A 554 -9.55 33.95 -25.93
CA SER A 554 -10.49 32.81 -25.88
C SER A 554 -10.94 32.35 -27.29
N SER A 555 -9.99 32.14 -28.21
CA SER A 555 -10.24 31.46 -29.50
C SER A 555 -8.93 30.98 -30.14
N ALA A 556 -8.14 30.20 -29.42
CA ALA A 556 -7.15 29.34 -30.05
C ALA A 556 -7.32 27.94 -29.49
N THR A 557 -7.65 26.99 -30.37
CA THR A 557 -7.45 25.56 -30.17
C THR A 557 -5.99 25.34 -29.79
N HIS A 558 -5.68 25.41 -28.50
CA HIS A 558 -4.39 25.05 -27.96
C HIS A 558 -4.30 23.52 -27.95
N SER A 559 -3.96 23.01 -29.13
CA SER A 559 -3.33 21.71 -29.33
C SER A 559 -2.26 21.50 -28.26
N ALA A 560 -2.43 20.40 -27.53
CA ALA A 560 -1.49 19.79 -26.61
C ALA A 560 -0.02 19.98 -27.04
N ARG A 561 0.63 21.00 -26.47
CA ARG A 561 2.09 21.12 -26.38
C ARG A 561 2.46 21.88 -25.11
N ASP A 562 2.09 21.34 -23.95
CA ASP A 562 3.05 21.38 -22.85
C ASP A 562 4.26 20.54 -23.31
N ALA A 563 5.38 21.23 -23.45
CA ALA A 563 6.56 20.70 -24.10
C ALA A 563 7.01 19.37 -23.44
N LYS A 564 7.00 18.30 -24.23
CA LYS A 564 7.85 17.12 -24.00
C LYS A 564 9.30 17.56 -23.93
N THR A 565 9.76 17.92 -22.73
CA THR A 565 11.19 18.11 -22.49
C THR A 565 11.77 16.79 -22.03
N LYS A 566 12.19 15.95 -22.99
CA LYS A 566 13.20 14.93 -22.70
C LYS A 566 14.51 15.67 -22.42
N SER A 567 14.78 16.00 -21.15
CA SER A 567 16.08 16.55 -20.76
C SER A 567 17.04 15.42 -20.42
N LYS A 568 18.06 15.23 -21.26
CA LYS A 568 19.29 14.52 -20.89
C LYS A 568 19.98 15.27 -19.74
N ALA A 569 20.66 14.52 -18.87
CA ALA A 569 21.43 14.94 -17.70
C ALA A 569 22.02 16.36 -17.76
N ASN A 570 21.35 17.31 -17.10
CA ASN A 570 21.94 18.42 -16.36
C ASN A 570 20.84 18.94 -15.41
N SER A 571 21.15 19.01 -14.12
CA SER A 571 20.23 19.36 -13.01
C SER A 571 19.58 20.73 -13.22
N LYS A 572 18.44 20.80 -13.92
CA LYS A 572 17.55 21.96 -13.93
C LYS A 572 16.52 21.75 -12.82
N ILE A 573 16.48 22.69 -11.88
CA ILE A 573 15.45 22.78 -10.83
C ILE A 573 14.08 22.78 -11.50
N ALA A 574 13.13 21.99 -10.98
CA ALA A 574 11.77 21.95 -11.51
C ALA A 574 11.12 23.33 -11.36
N GLN A 575 10.40 23.80 -12.39
CA GLN A 575 9.87 25.15 -12.39
C GLN A 575 8.53 25.28 -13.11
N THR A 576 7.76 26.28 -12.73
CA THR A 576 6.50 26.65 -13.38
C THR A 576 6.33 28.17 -13.40
N ASN A 577 5.36 28.66 -14.19
CA ASN A 577 5.06 30.09 -14.31
C ASN A 577 3.65 30.37 -13.79
N ILE A 578 3.49 31.42 -12.98
CA ILE A 578 2.19 31.92 -12.50
C ILE A 578 1.91 33.32 -13.04
N CYS A 579 0.63 33.62 -13.29
CA CYS A 579 0.17 34.90 -13.81
C CYS A 579 -0.33 35.79 -12.67
N LEU A 580 0.23 37.00 -12.51
CA LEU A 580 -0.13 37.92 -11.41
C LEU A 580 -1.57 38.43 -11.46
N ASN A 581 -2.21 38.43 -12.64
CA ASN A 581 -3.55 38.96 -12.86
C ASN A 581 -4.67 37.90 -12.74
N GLN A 582 -4.32 36.64 -12.46
CA GLN A 582 -5.27 35.53 -12.39
C GLN A 582 -5.18 34.84 -11.04
N ASN A 583 -6.29 34.29 -10.55
CA ASN A 583 -6.31 33.33 -9.48
C ASN A 583 -5.80 31.99 -10.00
N SER A 584 -4.96 31.29 -9.24
CA SER A 584 -4.48 29.97 -9.65
C SER A 584 -4.34 28.97 -8.51
N ILE A 585 -4.50 27.68 -8.82
CA ILE A 585 -4.19 26.59 -7.89
C ILE A 585 -3.03 25.79 -8.48
N LEU A 586 -1.92 25.76 -7.75
CA LEU A 586 -0.73 24.97 -8.05
C LEU A 586 -0.72 23.70 -7.20
N TYR A 587 -0.84 22.56 -7.87
CA TYR A 587 -0.65 21.24 -7.26
C TYR A 587 0.81 20.80 -7.39
N LEU A 588 1.35 20.25 -6.31
CA LEU A 588 2.70 19.71 -6.22
C LEU A 588 2.69 18.34 -5.55
N ARG A 589 3.43 17.37 -6.11
CA ARG A 589 3.76 16.10 -5.46
C ARG A 589 5.27 15.99 -5.34
N TYR A 590 5.76 16.06 -4.12
CA TYR A 590 7.17 15.92 -3.76
C TYR A 590 7.54 14.45 -3.54
N THR A 591 8.55 13.98 -4.25
CA THR A 591 9.27 12.72 -3.94
C THR A 591 10.78 12.98 -3.91
N PRO A 592 11.58 12.11 -3.26
CA PRO A 592 13.04 12.24 -3.26
C PRO A 592 13.65 12.24 -4.66
N ALA A 593 13.02 11.56 -5.62
CA ALA A 593 13.48 11.53 -7.00
C ALA A 593 13.13 12.81 -7.78
N GLN A 594 11.93 13.36 -7.58
CA GLN A 594 11.42 14.46 -8.41
C GLN A 594 10.23 15.20 -7.78
N ILE A 595 10.01 16.44 -8.21
CA ILE A 595 8.76 17.17 -7.96
C ILE A 595 7.90 17.14 -9.21
N HIS A 596 6.70 16.60 -9.06
CA HIS A 596 5.64 16.72 -10.06
C HIS A 596 4.81 17.95 -9.75
N HIS A 597 4.40 18.68 -10.78
CA HIS A 597 3.62 19.90 -10.61
C HIS A 597 2.57 20.06 -11.71
N LYS A 598 1.46 20.70 -11.37
CA LYS A 598 0.41 21.08 -12.31
C LYS A 598 -0.27 22.35 -11.84
N ILE A 599 -0.63 23.23 -12.77
CA ILE A 599 -1.58 24.29 -12.46
C ILE A 599 -2.96 23.76 -12.82
N ILE A 600 -3.76 23.49 -11.80
CA ILE A 600 -5.06 22.83 -11.90
C ILE A 600 -6.23 23.82 -11.95
N TRP A 601 -5.95 25.10 -11.76
CA TRP A 601 -6.94 26.18 -11.91
C TRP A 601 -6.25 27.45 -12.39
N ARG A 602 -6.86 28.18 -13.32
CA ARG A 602 -6.48 29.55 -13.72
C ARG A 602 -7.72 30.34 -14.14
N GLU A 603 -7.97 31.49 -13.50
CA GLU A 603 -9.01 32.45 -13.91
C GLU A 603 -8.72 33.90 -13.51
#